data_AF-A0A9E1MPW6-F1
#
_entry.id   AF-A0A9E1MPW6-F1
#
_cell.length_a   1.000
_cell.length_b   1.000
_cell.length_c   1.000
_cell.angle_alpha   90.00
_cell.angle_beta   90.00
_cell.angle_gamma   90.00
#
_symmetry.space_group_name_H-M   'P 1'
#
loop_
_entity.id
_entity.type
_entity.pdbx_description
1 polymer ?
#
loop_
_entity_poly.entity_id
_entity_poly.type
_entity_poly.pdbx_seq_one_letter_code
_entity_poly.pdbx_strand_id
1 'polypeptide(L)'
;MSEGWKETAPKRFELANKTVVCDIAGGTEFNKRKEAVLSSKYNTDEISLRIFNSDGGGWIRKLHDYNDEVQFQLDPFHIQKAIRSSAPGGDYSIQVSKMLKAYRFDDLFEYLDAVANSLESKNAEERVVHYQTEEKSLSTGLKEENVQSHIFRF
;
A
#
# COMPACT_ATOMS: atom_id res chain seq x y z
N MET A 1 -9.50 7.38 -5.85
CA MET A 1 -8.49 8.31 -6.40
C MET A 1 -8.56 9.63 -5.64
N SER A 2 -7.41 10.16 -5.23
CA SER A 2 -7.27 11.45 -4.53
C SER A 2 -5.83 11.94 -4.63
N GLU A 3 -5.58 13.22 -4.41
CA GLU A 3 -4.24 13.83 -4.34
C GLU A 3 -3.62 13.73 -2.93
N GLY A 4 -4.05 12.74 -2.14
CA GLY A 4 -3.63 12.57 -0.76
C GLY A 4 -4.50 13.34 0.23
N TRP A 5 -3.87 13.83 1.31
CA TRP A 5 -4.55 14.41 2.47
C TRP A 5 -4.41 15.93 2.48
N LYS A 6 -5.53 16.62 2.67
CA LYS A 6 -5.60 18.06 2.89
C LYS A 6 -5.99 18.33 4.34
N GLU A 7 -5.17 19.08 5.07
CA GLU A 7 -5.51 19.52 6.43
C GLU A 7 -6.65 20.55 6.35
N THR A 8 -7.73 20.31 7.11
CA THR A 8 -8.91 21.20 7.17
C THR A 8 -9.04 21.89 8.52
N ALA A 9 -8.41 21.34 9.55
CA ALA A 9 -8.26 21.93 10.89
C ALA A 9 -7.10 21.22 11.62
N PRO A 10 -6.60 21.72 12.76
CA PRO A 10 -5.50 21.09 13.46
C PRO A 10 -5.76 19.59 13.71
N LYS A 11 -4.91 18.75 13.11
CA LYS A 11 -5.03 17.27 13.17
C LYS A 11 -6.31 16.69 12.54
N ARG A 12 -6.98 17.42 11.65
CA ARG A 12 -8.13 16.95 10.86
C ARG A 12 -7.80 17.05 9.38
N PHE A 13 -8.02 15.95 8.68
CA PHE A 13 -7.65 15.81 7.29
C PHE A 13 -8.82 15.27 6.47
N GLU A 14 -8.92 15.72 5.23
CA GLU A 14 -9.84 15.21 4.23
C GLU A 14 -9.07 14.77 2.99
N LEU A 15 -9.68 13.93 2.15
CA LEU A 15 -9.08 13.51 0.90
C LEU A 15 -9.15 14.66 -0.12
N ALA A 16 -7.97 15.10 -0.59
CA ALA A 16 -7.86 16.13 -1.61
C ALA A 16 -8.36 15.59 -2.96
N ASN A 17 -9.26 16.34 -3.61
CA ASN A 17 -9.75 16.05 -4.96
C ASN A 17 -10.24 14.60 -5.15
N LYS A 18 -10.96 14.10 -4.15
CA LYS A 18 -11.50 12.74 -4.13
C LYS A 18 -12.37 12.50 -5.37
N THR A 19 -12.00 11.48 -6.13
CA THR A 19 -12.74 10.96 -7.28
C THR A 19 -13.02 9.48 -7.07
N VAL A 20 -14.29 9.11 -7.24
CA VAL A 20 -14.79 7.75 -7.08
C VAL A 20 -15.33 7.28 -8.42
N VAL A 21 -14.90 6.10 -8.85
CA VAL A 21 -15.39 5.42 -10.05
C VAL A 21 -15.93 4.08 -9.60
N CYS A 22 -17.17 3.78 -9.96
CA CYS A 22 -17.83 2.51 -9.68
C CYS A 22 -18.32 1.93 -11.00
N ASP A 23 -18.06 0.65 -11.22
CA ASP A 23 -18.57 -0.09 -12.38
C ASP A 23 -18.82 -1.55 -11.97
N ILE A 24 -19.67 -2.22 -12.73
CA ILE A 24 -19.92 -3.67 -12.65
C ILE A 24 -19.23 -4.43 -13.79
N ALA A 25 -18.52 -3.72 -14.68
CA ALA A 25 -17.74 -4.31 -15.76
C ALA A 25 -16.52 -5.12 -15.27
N GLY A 26 -15.97 -5.95 -16.15
CA GLY A 26 -14.73 -6.68 -15.89
C GLY A 26 -13.52 -5.74 -15.69
N GLY A 27 -12.48 -6.24 -15.01
CA GLY A 27 -11.34 -5.44 -14.56
C GLY A 27 -10.66 -4.57 -15.63
N THR A 28 -10.51 -5.08 -16.86
CA THR A 28 -9.93 -4.32 -17.98
C THR A 28 -10.78 -3.12 -18.37
N GLU A 29 -12.10 -3.28 -18.48
CA GLU A 29 -13.00 -2.19 -18.87
C GLU A 29 -13.17 -1.18 -17.72
N PHE A 30 -13.22 -1.67 -16.49
CA PHE A 30 -13.16 -0.80 -15.32
C PHE A 30 -11.89 0.06 -15.32
N ASN A 31 -10.72 -0.53 -15.59
CA ASN A 31 -9.46 0.20 -15.63
C ASN A 31 -9.45 1.28 -16.73
N LYS A 32 -9.94 0.95 -17.94
CA LYS A 32 -10.07 1.94 -19.03
C LYS A 32 -10.94 3.13 -18.63
N ARG A 33 -12.09 2.88 -17.99
CA ARG A 33 -12.96 3.97 -17.51
C ARG A 33 -12.31 4.78 -16.41
N LYS A 34 -11.63 4.13 -15.47
CA LYS A 34 -10.86 4.78 -14.40
C LYS A 34 -9.79 5.70 -14.98
N GLU A 35 -9.02 5.23 -15.96
CA GLU A 35 -8.00 6.03 -16.66
C GLU A 35 -8.62 7.19 -17.46
N ALA A 36 -9.75 6.98 -18.14
CA ALA A 36 -10.45 8.06 -18.85
C ALA A 36 -10.95 9.17 -17.89
N VAL A 37 -11.44 8.80 -16.71
CA VAL A 37 -11.82 9.78 -15.68
C VAL A 37 -10.58 10.52 -15.17
N LEU A 38 -9.45 9.84 -15.00
CA LEU A 38 -8.20 10.47 -14.57
C LEU A 38 -7.68 11.47 -15.62
N SER A 39 -7.61 11.07 -16.89
CA SER A 39 -7.13 11.91 -17.99
C SER A 39 -8.03 13.11 -18.29
N SER A 40 -9.33 13.01 -17.97
CA SER A 40 -10.24 14.16 -18.05
C SER A 40 -9.94 15.27 -17.03
N LYS A 41 -9.21 14.94 -15.96
CA LYS A 41 -8.92 15.86 -14.85
C LYS A 41 -7.46 16.29 -14.79
N TYR A 42 -6.55 15.43 -15.23
CA TYR A 42 -5.12 15.62 -15.06
C TYR A 42 -4.38 15.34 -16.36
N ASN A 43 -3.28 16.06 -16.59
CA ASN A 43 -2.31 15.64 -17.58
C ASN A 43 -1.59 14.38 -17.05
N THR A 44 -1.96 13.22 -17.57
CA THR A 44 -1.43 11.94 -17.09
C THR A 44 0.05 11.77 -17.34
N ASP A 45 0.60 12.50 -18.32
CA ASP A 45 2.02 12.47 -18.69
C ASP A 45 2.90 13.24 -17.70
N GLU A 46 2.29 14.07 -16.84
CA GLU A 46 2.97 14.80 -15.77
C GLU A 46 2.87 14.11 -14.40
N ILE A 47 2.17 12.98 -14.32
CA ILE A 47 2.01 12.23 -13.07
C ILE A 47 3.29 11.43 -12.81
N SER A 48 4.13 11.91 -11.90
CA SER A 48 5.38 11.25 -11.54
C SER A 48 5.23 10.06 -10.59
N LEU A 49 4.09 9.94 -9.90
CA LEU A 49 3.87 8.88 -8.91
C LEU A 49 2.39 8.51 -8.78
N ARG A 50 2.10 7.22 -8.86
CA ARG A 50 0.77 6.64 -8.60
C ARG A 50 0.88 5.61 -7.49
N ILE A 51 0.12 5.79 -6.41
CA ILE A 51 0.07 4.84 -5.29
C ILE A 51 -1.24 4.08 -5.34
N PHE A 52 -1.22 2.78 -5.54
CA PHE A 52 -2.40 1.91 -5.51
C PHE A 52 -2.53 1.20 -4.16
N ASN A 53 -3.55 1.55 -3.38
CA ASN A 53 -3.84 0.85 -2.13
C ASN A 53 -4.81 -0.30 -2.41
N SER A 54 -4.39 -1.54 -2.20
CA SER A 54 -5.19 -2.71 -2.59
C SER A 54 -4.98 -3.90 -1.66
N ASP A 55 -5.73 -4.97 -1.89
CA ASP A 55 -5.61 -6.25 -1.20
C ASP A 55 -4.45 -7.12 -1.69
N GLY A 56 -3.70 -6.65 -2.70
CA GLY A 56 -2.61 -7.38 -3.32
C GLY A 56 -3.08 -8.44 -4.34
N GLY A 57 -4.36 -8.42 -4.74
CA GLY A 57 -4.88 -9.34 -5.74
C GLY A 57 -4.07 -9.31 -7.04
N GLY A 58 -3.55 -10.48 -7.47
CA GLY A 58 -2.63 -10.56 -8.60
C GLY A 58 -3.17 -10.05 -9.94
N TRP A 59 -4.50 -9.96 -10.10
CA TRP A 59 -5.13 -9.36 -11.27
C TRP A 59 -4.98 -7.83 -11.32
N ILE A 60 -4.85 -7.17 -10.15
CA ILE A 60 -4.71 -5.72 -10.03
C ILE A 60 -3.30 -5.29 -10.42
N ARG A 61 -2.28 -6.06 -9.99
CA ARG A 61 -0.89 -5.85 -10.46
C ARG A 61 -0.81 -5.98 -11.98
N LYS A 62 -1.37 -7.06 -12.54
CA LYS A 62 -1.44 -7.29 -13.99
C LYS A 62 -2.09 -6.18 -14.81
N LEU A 63 -3.00 -5.40 -14.21
CA LEU A 63 -3.63 -4.26 -14.88
C LEU A 63 -2.71 -3.05 -15.00
N HIS A 64 -1.59 -3.01 -14.28
CA HIS A 64 -0.61 -1.92 -14.32
C HIS A 64 0.84 -2.40 -14.52
N ASP A 65 1.07 -3.67 -14.89
CA ASP A 65 2.40 -4.24 -15.18
C ASP A 65 3.15 -3.49 -16.32
N TYR A 66 2.49 -2.57 -17.03
CA TYR A 66 3.08 -1.72 -18.07
C TYR A 66 3.53 -0.34 -17.58
N ASN A 67 3.34 -0.01 -16.30
CA ASN A 67 3.60 1.32 -15.77
C ASN A 67 4.52 1.26 -14.53
N ASP A 68 5.80 1.56 -14.75
CA ASP A 68 6.84 1.57 -13.72
C ASP A 68 6.67 2.69 -12.68
N GLU A 69 5.77 3.67 -12.93
CA GLU A 69 5.44 4.78 -12.01
C GLU A 69 4.35 4.40 -10.99
N VAL A 70 3.83 3.17 -11.07
CA VAL A 70 2.80 2.64 -10.15
C VAL A 70 3.43 1.88 -8.99
N GLN A 71 3.32 2.48 -7.81
CA GLN A 71 3.67 1.85 -6.54
C GLN A 71 2.44 1.19 -5.94
N PHE A 72 2.49 -0.12 -5.72
CA PHE A 72 1.44 -0.86 -5.04
C PHE A 72 1.67 -0.83 -3.54
N GLN A 73 0.62 -0.57 -2.78
CA GLN A 73 0.60 -0.60 -1.32
C GLN A 73 -0.54 -1.50 -0.84
N LEU A 74 -0.27 -2.33 0.17
CA LEU A 74 -1.36 -2.99 0.88
C LEU A 74 -2.15 -1.92 1.63
N ASP A 75 -3.47 -1.97 1.53
CA ASP A 75 -4.27 -1.07 2.34
C ASP A 75 -4.07 -1.38 3.85
N PRO A 76 -4.31 -0.41 4.74
CA PRO A 76 -4.12 -0.60 6.18
C PRO A 76 -4.93 -1.77 6.76
N PHE A 77 -6.07 -2.12 6.17
CA PHE A 77 -6.86 -3.26 6.62
C PHE A 77 -6.16 -4.58 6.30
N HIS A 78 -5.60 -4.74 5.11
CA HIS A 78 -4.84 -5.93 4.72
C HIS A 78 -3.54 -6.08 5.49
N ILE A 79 -2.83 -4.98 5.76
CA ILE A 79 -1.67 -4.96 6.67
C ILE A 79 -2.08 -5.50 8.04
N GLN A 80 -3.13 -4.94 8.63
CA GLN A 80 -3.61 -5.38 9.94
C GLN A 80 -4.12 -6.83 9.94
N LYS A 81 -4.75 -7.27 8.85
CA LYS A 81 -5.19 -8.65 8.66
C LYS A 81 -4.00 -9.60 8.58
N ALA A 82 -2.94 -9.26 7.84
CA ALA A 82 -1.72 -10.06 7.73
C ALA A 82 -1.03 -10.21 9.09
N ILE A 83 -0.88 -9.10 9.83
CA ILE A 83 -0.32 -9.09 11.18
C ILE A 83 -1.12 -10.01 12.10
N ARG A 84 -2.44 -9.88 12.12
CA ARG A 84 -3.31 -10.70 12.98
C ARG A 84 -3.30 -12.18 12.59
N SER A 85 -3.30 -12.48 11.29
CA SER A 85 -3.37 -13.85 10.77
C SER A 85 -2.06 -14.62 10.94
N SER A 86 -0.91 -13.93 10.98
CA SER A 86 0.39 -14.59 11.20
C SER A 86 0.42 -15.34 12.54
N ALA A 87 -0.23 -14.78 13.57
CA ALA A 87 -0.41 -15.36 14.91
C ALA A 87 0.85 -15.98 15.58
N PRO A 88 2.04 -15.34 15.53
CA PRO A 88 3.25 -15.85 16.19
C PRO A 88 3.19 -15.77 17.74
N GLY A 89 2.20 -15.08 18.31
CA GLY A 89 2.02 -14.95 19.76
C GLY A 89 2.78 -13.76 20.38
N GLY A 90 2.77 -13.67 21.71
CA GLY A 90 3.48 -12.63 22.46
C GLY A 90 3.02 -11.19 22.14
N ASP A 91 3.97 -10.27 22.08
CA ASP A 91 3.77 -8.85 21.80
C ASP A 91 3.90 -8.49 20.31
N TYR A 92 4.00 -9.49 19.42
CA TYR A 92 4.28 -9.31 17.98
C TYR A 92 3.44 -8.24 17.30
N SER A 93 2.11 -8.34 17.43
CA SER A 93 1.20 -7.40 16.76
C SER A 93 1.37 -5.96 17.25
N ILE A 94 1.77 -5.79 18.53
CA ILE A 94 2.01 -4.49 19.16
C ILE A 94 3.33 -3.93 18.64
N GLN A 95 4.39 -4.73 18.59
CA GLN A 95 5.71 -4.30 18.10
C GLN A 95 5.65 -3.90 16.63
N VAL A 96 5.06 -4.74 15.77
CA VAL A 96 4.88 -4.42 14.34
C VAL A 96 4.05 -3.15 14.18
N SER A 97 2.93 -3.03 14.88
CA SER A 97 2.09 -1.82 14.81
C SER A 97 2.82 -0.55 15.28
N LYS A 98 3.70 -0.67 16.28
CA LYS A 98 4.48 0.46 16.80
C LYS A 98 5.54 0.90 15.79
N MET A 99 6.26 -0.06 15.18
CA MET A 99 7.28 0.22 14.16
C MET A 99 6.67 0.84 12.90
N LEU A 100 5.52 0.32 12.44
CA LEU A 100 4.77 0.89 11.31
C LEU A 100 4.34 2.34 11.57
N LYS A 101 3.74 2.63 12.74
CA LYS A 101 3.32 4.00 13.10
C LYS A 101 4.49 4.98 13.23
N ALA A 102 5.67 4.47 13.57
CA ALA A 102 6.89 5.26 13.71
C ALA A 102 7.70 5.34 12.41
N TYR A 103 7.22 4.75 11.30
CA TYR A 103 7.95 4.66 10.02
C TYR A 103 9.34 4.03 10.16
N ARG A 104 9.53 3.15 11.15
CA ARG A 104 10.78 2.45 11.44
C ARG A 104 10.87 1.17 10.60
N PHE A 105 10.93 1.33 9.28
CA PHE A 105 10.85 0.20 8.34
C PHE A 105 12.05 -0.75 8.43
N ASP A 106 13.26 -0.22 8.64
CA ASP A 106 14.45 -1.07 8.77
C ASP A 106 14.36 -1.97 10.02
N ASP A 107 13.97 -1.39 11.16
CA ASP A 107 13.72 -2.14 12.39
C ASP A 107 12.56 -3.14 12.24
N LEU A 108 11.52 -2.76 11.48
CA LEU A 108 10.40 -3.66 11.19
C LEU A 108 10.87 -4.88 10.41
N PHE A 109 11.66 -4.71 9.36
CA PHE A 109 12.13 -5.84 8.57
C PHE A 109 13.07 -6.75 9.36
N GLU A 110 13.99 -6.17 10.15
CA GLU A 110 14.86 -6.94 11.03
C GLU A 110 14.04 -7.73 12.08
N TYR A 111 13.01 -7.12 12.64
CA TYR A 111 12.10 -7.80 13.58
C TYR A 111 11.30 -8.93 12.92
N LEU A 112 10.76 -8.70 11.73
CA LEU A 112 10.03 -9.73 10.97
C LEU A 112 10.94 -10.91 10.61
N ASP A 113 12.19 -10.66 10.22
CA ASP A 113 13.20 -11.70 9.96
C ASP A 113 13.50 -12.52 11.22
N ALA A 114 13.71 -11.85 12.36
CA ALA A 114 13.94 -12.55 13.62
C ALA A 114 12.75 -13.42 14.04
N VAL A 115 11.53 -12.90 13.89
CA VAL A 115 10.30 -13.65 14.19
C VAL A 115 10.15 -14.84 13.26
N ALA A 116 10.29 -14.66 11.94
CA ALA A 116 10.21 -15.75 10.96
C ALA A 116 11.17 -16.89 11.31
N ASN A 117 12.44 -16.58 11.61
CA ASN A 117 13.45 -17.57 11.97
C ASN A 117 13.22 -18.25 13.34
N SER A 118 12.38 -17.67 14.21
CA SER A 118 12.06 -18.23 15.53
C SER A 118 10.83 -19.14 15.54
N LEU A 119 10.04 -19.15 14.46
CA LEU A 119 8.80 -19.89 14.39
C LEU A 119 9.05 -21.36 14.05
N GLU A 120 8.57 -22.27 14.89
CA GLU A 120 8.59 -23.71 14.60
C GLU A 120 7.52 -24.11 13.57
N SER A 121 6.47 -23.30 13.42
CA SER A 121 5.38 -23.55 12.49
C SER A 121 5.71 -22.95 11.12
N LYS A 122 6.00 -23.82 10.13
CA LYS A 122 6.17 -23.43 8.73
C LYS A 122 5.03 -22.56 8.20
N ASN A 123 3.79 -22.87 8.57
CA ASN A 123 2.63 -22.07 8.15
C ASN A 123 2.66 -20.65 8.73
N ALA A 124 3.15 -20.46 9.96
CA ALA A 124 3.28 -19.14 10.57
C ALA A 124 4.45 -18.36 9.97
N GLU A 125 5.58 -19.03 9.73
CA GLU A 125 6.75 -18.50 9.03
C GLU A 125 6.37 -17.99 7.63
N GLU A 126 5.71 -18.82 6.81
CA GLU A 126 5.25 -18.44 5.45
C GLU A 126 4.36 -17.19 5.47
N ARG A 127 3.51 -17.02 6.48
CA ARG A 127 2.66 -15.82 6.62
C ARG A 127 3.46 -14.58 6.96
N VAL A 128 4.49 -14.69 7.79
CA VAL A 128 5.38 -13.57 8.14
C VAL A 128 6.25 -13.19 6.94
N VAL A 129 6.81 -14.17 6.22
CA VAL A 129 7.62 -13.95 5.01
C VAL A 129 6.77 -13.36 3.88
N HIS A 130 5.53 -13.82 3.70
CA HIS A 130 4.61 -13.24 2.73
C HIS A 130 4.31 -11.76 3.04
N TYR A 131 4.02 -11.45 4.30
CA TYR A 131 3.83 -10.06 4.75
C TYR A 131 5.08 -9.21 4.50
N GLN A 132 6.26 -9.73 4.84
CA GLN A 132 7.53 -9.05 4.61
C GLN A 132 7.78 -8.78 3.12
N THR A 133 7.47 -9.73 2.24
CA THR A 133 7.66 -9.58 0.78
C THR A 133 6.75 -8.48 0.21
N GLU A 134 5.48 -8.45 0.63
CA GLU A 134 4.56 -7.39 0.25
C GLU A 134 5.04 -6.04 0.79
N GLU A 135 5.44 -5.93 2.06
CA GLU A 135 5.94 -4.69 2.70
C GLU A 135 7.28 -4.18 2.14
N LYS A 136 8.21 -5.07 1.80
CA LYS A 136 9.53 -4.70 1.27
C LYS A 136 9.40 -4.02 -0.09
N SER A 137 8.44 -4.47 -0.92
CA SER A 137 8.05 -3.77 -2.15
C SER A 137 7.55 -2.34 -1.88
N LEU A 138 6.99 -2.07 -0.69
CA LEU A 138 6.48 -0.76 -0.27
C LEU A 138 7.57 0.20 0.20
N SER A 139 8.57 -0.32 0.93
CA SER A 139 9.61 0.52 1.56
C SER A 139 10.54 1.17 0.54
N THR A 140 10.78 0.52 -0.59
CA THR A 140 11.56 1.07 -1.70
C THR A 140 10.88 2.30 -2.30
N GLY A 141 9.55 2.30 -2.41
CA GLY A 141 8.76 3.43 -2.93
C GLY A 141 8.46 4.54 -1.92
N LEU A 142 8.73 4.34 -0.62
CA LEU A 142 8.55 5.37 0.43
C LEU A 142 9.86 6.03 0.87
N LYS A 143 11.02 5.38 0.65
CA LYS A 143 12.35 5.98 0.89
C LYS A 143 12.72 7.02 -0.17
N GLU A 144 12.08 6.96 -1.34
CA GLU A 144 12.12 8.02 -2.34
C GLU A 144 11.09 9.10 -1.97
N GLU A 145 11.60 10.13 -1.31
CA GLU A 145 11.18 11.53 -1.45
C GLU A 145 10.18 12.16 -0.47
N ASN A 146 10.75 13.09 0.31
CA ASN A 146 10.16 14.26 0.94
C ASN A 146 9.65 15.32 -0.08
N VAL A 147 9.09 14.91 -1.23
CA VAL A 147 8.75 15.85 -2.30
C VAL A 147 7.25 16.10 -2.35
N GLN A 148 6.88 17.39 -2.21
CA GLN A 148 5.59 17.92 -2.63
C GLN A 148 5.46 17.85 -4.16
N SER A 149 5.24 16.66 -4.71
CA SER A 149 4.75 16.48 -6.08
C SER A 149 3.44 15.71 -6.01
N HIS A 150 2.62 15.81 -7.06
CA HIS A 150 1.21 15.42 -7.06
C HIS A 150 1.01 13.91 -6.84
N ILE A 151 0.97 13.47 -5.58
CA ILE A 151 0.79 12.06 -5.20
C ILE A 151 -0.67 11.66 -5.41
N PHE A 152 -0.92 10.81 -6.41
CA PHE A 152 -2.25 10.20 -6.59
C PHE A 152 -2.37 8.89 -5.83
N ARG A 153 -3.25 8.85 -4.83
CA ARG A 153 -3.65 7.64 -4.12
C ARG A 153 -4.92 7.05 -4.75
N PHE A 154 -4.80 5.86 -5.30
CA PHE A 154 -5.87 5.03 -5.87
C PHE A 154 -6.43 4.11 -4.79
#